data_AF-A0A392SGS1-F1
#
_entry.id   AF-A0A392SGS1-F1
#
_cell.length_a   1.000
_cell.length_b   1.000
_cell.length_c   1.000
_cell.angle_alpha   90.00
_cell.angle_beta   90.00
_cell.angle_gamma   90.00
#
_symmetry.space_group_name_H-M   'P 1'
#
loop_
_entity.id
_entity.type
_entity.pdbx_description
1 polymer ?
#
loop_
_entity_poly.entity_id
_entity_poly.type
_entity_poly.pdbx_seq_one_letter_code
_entity_poly.pdbx_strand_id
1 'polypeptide(L)'
;MIMDEGHRSGLSIHPGVTKMYQDLRKLFWWRGMKRQISEFVYACLVCQKSKTEHQKPSGLLQPIFIPEWKWDSSAMDFVGGLPKTKK
;
A
#
# COMPACT_ATOMS: atom_id res chain seq x y z
N MET A 1 13.40 4.25 -21.50
CA MET A 1 14.63 3.45 -21.43
C MET A 1 15.22 3.46 -20.02
N ILE A 2 15.83 4.54 -19.51
CA ILE A 2 16.47 4.54 -18.17
C ILE A 2 15.46 4.30 -17.02
N MET A 3 14.35 5.03 -17.01
CA MET A 3 13.33 4.88 -15.95
C MET A 3 12.62 3.52 -16.01
N ASP A 4 12.42 3.01 -17.22
CA ASP A 4 11.75 1.73 -17.44
C ASP A 4 12.65 0.57 -16.97
N GLU A 5 13.93 0.58 -17.35
CA GLU A 5 14.92 -0.40 -16.90
C GLU A 5 15.12 -0.39 -15.37
N GLY A 6 15.20 0.81 -14.79
CA GLY A 6 15.38 0.97 -13.35
C GLY A 6 14.14 0.66 -12.51
N HIS A 7 12.98 0.39 -13.11
CA HIS A 7 11.73 0.22 -12.37
C HIS A 7 10.90 -1.00 -12.75
N ARG A 8 10.92 -1.42 -14.01
CA ARG A 8 10.11 -2.53 -14.55
C ARG A 8 10.93 -3.75 -14.95
N SER A 9 12.27 -3.67 -14.95
CA SER A 9 13.09 -4.86 -15.16
C SER A 9 12.81 -5.89 -14.06
N GLY A 10 12.86 -7.18 -14.39
CA GLY A 10 12.62 -8.26 -13.42
C GLY A 10 13.54 -8.22 -12.20
N LEU A 11 14.70 -7.58 -12.32
CA LEU A 11 15.69 -7.40 -11.25
C LEU A 11 15.44 -6.15 -10.39
N SER A 12 14.73 -5.14 -10.89
CA SER A 12 14.50 -3.87 -10.16
C SER A 12 13.41 -3.96 -9.09
N ILE A 13 12.46 -4.91 -9.23
CA ILE A 13 11.36 -5.18 -8.29
C ILE A 13 10.61 -3.91 -7.90
N HIS A 14 10.27 -3.06 -8.88
CA HIS A 14 9.45 -1.86 -8.66
C HIS A 14 9.91 -1.00 -7.46
N PRO A 15 11.14 -0.47 -7.49
CA PRO A 15 11.70 0.31 -6.41
C PRO A 15 10.88 1.59 -6.23
N GLY A 16 10.74 2.03 -4.97
CA GLY A 16 10.14 3.32 -4.65
C GLY A 16 11.04 4.49 -5.09
N VAL A 17 10.49 5.70 -5.06
CA VAL A 17 11.14 6.95 -5.53
C VAL A 17 12.55 7.11 -4.98
N THR A 18 12.72 6.95 -3.66
CA THR A 18 14.02 7.13 -2.98
C THR A 18 15.06 6.13 -3.46
N LYS A 19 14.72 4.85 -3.53
CA LYS A 19 15.64 3.80 -3.97
C LYS A 19 16.02 4.00 -5.43
N MET A 20 15.03 4.23 -6.30
CA MET A 20 15.27 4.44 -7.72
C MET A 20 16.17 5.66 -7.97
N TYR A 21 15.96 6.77 -7.26
CA TYR A 21 16.84 7.93 -7.35
C TYR A 21 18.27 7.63 -6.89
N GLN A 22 18.43 6.94 -5.76
CA GLN A 22 19.74 6.58 -5.23
C GLN A 22 20.52 5.65 -6.16
N ASP A 23 19.85 4.70 -6.80
CA ASP A 23 20.46 3.76 -7.72
C ASP A 23 20.83 4.43 -9.04
N LEU A 24 19.93 5.24 -9.62
CA LEU A 24 20.19 5.92 -10.89
C LEU A 24 21.23 7.03 -10.79
N ARG A 25 21.30 7.78 -9.67
CA ARG A 25 22.27 8.91 -9.57
C ARG A 25 23.73 8.48 -9.55
N LYS A 26 24.00 7.19 -9.33
CA LYS A 26 25.37 6.64 -9.35
C LYS A 26 25.98 6.69 -10.75
N LEU A 27 25.14 6.61 -11.79
CA LEU A 27 25.56 6.47 -13.18
C LEU A 27 25.03 7.59 -14.08
N PHE A 28 23.92 8.22 -13.70
CA PHE A 28 23.25 9.20 -14.53
C PHE A 28 22.94 10.48 -13.77
N TRP A 29 22.90 11.60 -14.51
CA TRP A 29 22.46 12.88 -13.99
C TRP A 29 21.75 13.69 -15.07
N TRP A 30 20.66 14.37 -14.71
CA TRP A 30 20.00 15.35 -15.55
C TRP A 30 19.14 16.33 -14.74
N ARG A 31 18.79 17.48 -15.34
CA ARG A 31 17.96 18.51 -14.69
C ARG A 31 16.56 17.96 -14.41
N GLY A 32 16.13 18.02 -13.15
CA GLY A 32 14.79 17.57 -12.76
C GLY A 32 14.65 16.06 -12.52
N MET A 33 15.76 15.31 -12.51
CA MET A 33 15.79 13.85 -12.33
C MET A 33 14.93 13.33 -11.18
N LYS A 34 15.07 13.91 -9.99
CA LYS A 34 14.29 13.48 -8.81
C LYS A 34 12.78 13.65 -9.01
N ARG A 35 12.35 14.76 -9.63
CA ARG A 35 10.94 15.04 -9.93
C ARG A 35 10.39 14.04 -10.93
N GLN A 36 11.10 13.81 -12.03
CA GLN A 36 10.66 12.89 -13.08
C GLN A 36 10.60 11.43 -12.59
N ILE A 37 11.56 11.00 -11.76
CA ILE A 37 11.51 9.68 -11.11
C ILE A 37 10.28 9.57 -10.21
N SER A 38 9.98 10.63 -9.44
CA SER A 38 8.79 10.68 -8.60
C SER A 38 7.52 10.48 -9.43
N GLU A 39 7.31 11.31 -10.46
CA GLU A 39 6.17 11.23 -11.38
C GLU A 39 6.03 9.84 -12.02
N PHE A 40 7.15 9.26 -12.47
CA PHE A 40 7.16 7.94 -13.10
C PHE A 40 6.76 6.80 -12.15
N VAL A 41 7.32 6.78 -10.93
CA VAL A 41 7.00 5.76 -9.92
C VAL A 41 5.56 5.92 -9.44
N TYR A 42 5.08 7.15 -9.25
CA TYR A 42 3.69 7.41 -8.86
C TYR A 42 2.68 7.00 -9.93
N ALA A 43 3.05 7.04 -11.22
CA ALA A 43 2.20 6.57 -12.31
C ALA A 43 2.17 5.03 -12.46
N CYS A 44 2.97 4.28 -11.71
CA CYS A 44 3.03 2.82 -11.83
C CYS A 44 1.83 2.14 -11.12
N LEU A 45 0.92 1.56 -11.90
CA LEU A 45 -0.26 0.83 -11.38
C LEU A 45 0.09 -0.32 -10.43
N VAL A 46 1.20 -1.04 -10.70
CA VAL A 46 1.65 -2.15 -9.83
C VAL A 46 2.07 -1.59 -8.47
N CYS A 47 2.84 -0.49 -8.46
CA CYS A 47 3.23 0.17 -7.22
C CYS A 47 2.02 0.72 -6.46
N GLN A 48 1.08 1.37 -7.15
CA GLN A 48 -0.12 1.92 -6.53
C GLN A 48 -0.98 0.86 -5.84
N LYS A 49 -1.06 -0.35 -6.43
CA LYS A 49 -1.86 -1.45 -5.87
C LYS A 49 -1.13 -2.24 -4.78
N SER A 50 0.18 -2.42 -4.91
CA SER A 50 0.97 -3.29 -4.03
C SER A 50 1.58 -2.56 -2.83
N LYS A 51 1.90 -1.28 -2.98
CA LYS A 51 2.50 -0.50 -1.90
C LYS A 51 1.38 0.14 -1.09
N THR A 52 1.36 -0.15 0.20
CA THR A 52 0.48 0.54 1.15
C THR A 52 0.87 2.01 1.24
N GLU A 53 -0.15 2.86 1.31
CA GLU A 53 0.05 4.27 1.61
C GLU A 53 0.61 4.40 3.02
N HIS A 54 1.77 5.03 3.18
CA HIS A 54 2.31 5.36 4.51
C HIS A 54 1.68 6.64 5.04
N GLN A 55 0.38 6.85 4.77
CA GLN A 55 -0.34 7.97 5.36
C GLN A 55 -0.33 7.83 6.87
N LYS A 56 -0.59 8.96 7.54
CA LYS A 56 -0.84 8.93 8.97
C LYS A 56 -1.94 7.89 9.23
N PRO A 57 -1.78 7.04 10.27
CA PRO A 57 -2.80 6.06 10.61
C PRO A 57 -4.15 6.77 10.72
N SER A 58 -5.21 6.10 10.24
CA SER A 58 -6.58 6.61 10.15
C SER A 58 -7.15 6.93 11.52
N GLY A 59 -6.73 8.05 12.11
CA GLY A 59 -7.17 8.55 13.41
C GLY A 59 -7.07 7.54 14.55
N LEU A 60 -7.67 7.90 15.67
CA LEU A 60 -8.00 6.95 16.72
C LEU A 60 -9.32 6.26 16.37
N LEU A 61 -9.42 4.96 16.65
CA LEU A 61 -10.70 4.25 16.60
C LEU A 61 -11.71 5.01 17.46
N GLN A 62 -12.86 5.37 16.88
CA GLN A 62 -13.96 5.95 17.63
C GLN A 62 -14.64 4.84 18.44
N PRO A 63 -14.61 4.88 19.78
CA PRO A 63 -15.26 3.88 20.59
C PRO A 63 -16.77 3.94 20.38
N ILE A 64 -17.42 2.77 20.38
CA ILE A 64 -18.87 2.67 20.39
C ILE A 64 -19.36 3.11 21.79
N PHE A 65 -20.51 3.78 21.85
CA PHE A 65 -21.11 4.18 23.12
C PHE A 65 -21.33 2.96 24.03
N ILE A 66 -21.05 3.11 25.32
CA ILE A 66 -21.25 2.04 26.31
C ILE A 66 -22.76 1.95 26.58
N PRO A 67 -23.42 0.80 26.33
CA PRO A 67 -24.85 0.66 26.57
C PRO A 67 -25.16 0.82 28.07
N GLU A 68 -26.24 1.52 28.41
CA GLU A 68 -26.59 1.83 29.81
C GLU A 68 -27.27 0.64 30.50
N TRP A 69 -27.95 -0.20 29.73
CA TRP A 69 -28.73 -1.33 30.22
C TRP A 69 -28.51 -2.62 29.43
N LYS A 70 -29.04 -3.72 29.98
CA LYS A 70 -29.01 -5.02 29.30
C LYS A 70 -29.85 -4.96 28.03
N TRP A 71 -29.29 -5.43 26.91
CA TRP A 71 -29.90 -5.51 25.57
C TRP A 71 -30.03 -4.19 24.81
N ASP A 72 -29.47 -3.08 25.31
CA ASP A 72 -29.43 -1.80 24.61
C ASP A 72 -28.61 -1.83 23.31
N SER A 73 -27.66 -2.77 23.21
CA SER A 73 -26.94 -3.07 21.98
C SER A 73 -26.70 -4.57 21.83
N SER A 74 -26.89 -5.10 20.62
CA SER A 74 -26.50 -6.45 20.25
C SER A 74 -25.66 -6.43 18.98
N ALA A 75 -24.54 -7.16 18.99
CA ALA A 75 -23.72 -7.39 17.81
C ALA A 75 -23.93 -8.83 17.35
N MET A 76 -24.08 -9.03 16.05
CA MET A 76 -24.21 -10.35 15.43
C MET A 76 -23.09 -10.50 14.40
N ASP A 77 -22.47 -11.67 14.37
CA ASP A 77 -21.45 -12.03 13.39
C ASP A 77 -21.63 -13.49 12.94
N PHE A 78 -21.14 -13.81 11.75
CA PHE A 78 -21.24 -15.15 11.18
C PHE A 78 -19.95 -15.94 11.41
N VAL A 79 -20.11 -17.17 11.90
CA VAL A 79 -19.01 -18.14 11.94
C VAL A 79 -19.04 -19.00 10.69
N GLY A 80 -18.01 -18.87 9.85
CA GLY A 80 -17.80 -19.71 8.66
C GLY A 80 -16.96 -20.96 8.94
N GLY A 81 -16.90 -21.88 7.98
CA GLY A 81 -15.99 -23.04 8.03
C GLY A 81 -16.41 -24.20 8.94
N LEU A 82 -17.68 -24.25 9.35
CA LEU A 82 -18.19 -25.34 10.17
C LEU A 82 -18.23 -26.68 9.39
N PRO A 83 -17.96 -27.82 10.06
CA PRO A 83 -18.02 -29.13 9.43
C PRO A 83 -19.43 -29.43 8.92
N LYS A 84 -19.52 -30.06 7.74
CA LYS A 84 -20.80 -30.53 7.19
C LYS A 84 -21.32 -31.68 8.04
N THR A 85 -22.60 -31.65 8.39
CA THR A 85 -23.28 -32.80 8.99
C THR A 85 -23.28 -33.97 7.99
N LYS A 86 -23.00 -35.18 8.49
CA LYS A 86 -23.14 -36.40 7.70
C LYS A 86 -24.63 -36.64 7.43
N LYS A 87 -24.95 -37.02 6.19
CA LYS A 87 -26.30 -37.47 5.82
C LYS A 87 -26.64 -38.77 6.53
#